data_AF-A0A5J5K6D4-F1
#
_entry.id   AF-A0A5J5K6D4-F1
#
_cell.length_a   1.000
_cell.length_b   1.000
_cell.length_c   1.000
_cell.angle_alpha   90.00
_cell.angle_beta   90.00
_cell.angle_gamma   90.00
#
_symmetry.space_group_name_H-M   'P 1'
#
loop_
_entity.id
_entity.type
_entity.pdbx_description
1 polymer ?
#
loop_
_entity_poly.entity_id
_entity_poly.type
_entity_poly.pdbx_seq_one_letter_code
_entity_poly.pdbx_strand_id
1 'polypeptide(L)'
;MSSSPGLAAALLAWADGNDKNVRAAVRLLVDHGHWLTCPEFTAAAIEFTEDRRLAFIDWDRAMIALRSGVAVGTASEKAILRLALALGSDVFEFDRLDHINRGLVRNAVTAALGGT
;
A
#
# COMPACT_ATOMS: atom_id res chain seq x y z
N MET A 1 6.26 -16.99 17.64
CA MET A 1 6.26 -15.64 17.04
C MET A 1 5.08 -15.60 16.09
N SER A 2 3.91 -15.26 16.62
CA SER A 2 2.64 -15.37 15.90
C SER A 2 2.34 -14.04 15.22
N SER A 3 2.06 -14.10 13.94
CA SER A 3 2.02 -12.99 13.00
C SER A 3 0.95 -11.93 13.32
N SER A 4 0.83 -10.97 12.41
CA SER A 4 -0.14 -9.87 12.36
C SER A 4 -1.53 -10.17 11.69
N PRO A 5 -2.22 -11.34 11.82
CA PRO A 5 -3.53 -11.56 11.17
C PRO A 5 -4.57 -10.50 11.51
N GLY A 6 -4.55 -9.97 12.73
CA GLY A 6 -5.50 -8.95 13.17
C GLY A 6 -5.33 -7.63 12.41
N LEU A 7 -4.09 -7.17 12.23
CA LEU A 7 -3.82 -5.93 11.49
C LEU A 7 -4.12 -6.09 9.99
N ALA A 8 -3.68 -7.19 9.39
CA ALA A 8 -3.97 -7.46 7.96
C ALA A 8 -5.48 -7.51 7.70
N ALA A 9 -6.24 -8.22 8.55
CA ALA A 9 -7.70 -8.29 8.42
C ALA A 9 -8.37 -6.91 8.62
N ALA A 10 -7.93 -6.13 9.61
CA ALA A 10 -8.46 -4.80 9.88
C ALA A 10 -8.20 -3.82 8.72
N LEU A 11 -7.00 -3.88 8.11
CA LEU A 11 -6.65 -3.08 6.93
C LEU A 11 -7.46 -3.48 5.70
N LEU A 12 -7.60 -4.79 5.44
CA LEU A 12 -8.41 -5.28 4.31
C LEU A 12 -9.89 -4.88 4.46
N ALA A 13 -10.44 -5.01 5.66
CA ALA A 13 -11.83 -4.62 5.94
C ALA A 13 -12.06 -3.11 5.75
N TRP A 14 -11.08 -2.27 6.14
CA TRP A 14 -11.13 -0.84 5.83
C TRP A 14 -11.04 -0.60 4.32
N ALA A 15 -10.10 -1.26 3.64
CA ALA A 15 -9.86 -1.07 2.22
C ALA A 15 -11.08 -1.43 1.36
N ASP A 16 -11.88 -2.43 1.76
CA ASP A 16 -13.10 -2.83 1.03
C ASP A 16 -14.08 -1.67 0.83
N GLY A 17 -14.15 -0.74 1.79
CA GLY A 17 -14.97 0.48 1.72
C GLY A 17 -14.35 1.65 0.94
N ASN A 18 -13.15 1.50 0.37
CA ASN A 18 -12.40 2.55 -0.32
C ASN A 18 -12.33 2.33 -1.85
N ASP A 19 -11.68 3.27 -2.53
CA ASP A 19 -11.44 3.22 -3.98
C ASP A 19 -10.50 2.08 -4.40
N LYS A 20 -10.50 1.78 -5.71
CA LYS A 20 -9.78 0.61 -6.27
C LYS A 20 -8.27 0.69 -6.08
N ASN A 21 -7.70 1.89 -6.18
CA ASN A 21 -6.29 2.17 -5.96
C ASN A 21 -5.89 1.92 -4.50
N VAL A 22 -6.71 2.35 -3.53
CA VAL A 22 -6.52 2.08 -2.10
C VAL A 22 -6.58 0.58 -1.82
N ARG A 23 -7.58 -0.13 -2.36
CA ARG A 23 -7.66 -1.59 -2.26
C ARG A 23 -6.42 -2.29 -2.79
N ALA A 24 -5.94 -1.88 -3.97
CA ALA A 24 -4.74 -2.45 -4.57
C ALA A 24 -3.48 -2.18 -3.71
N ALA A 25 -3.33 -0.96 -3.19
CA ALA A 25 -2.22 -0.58 -2.32
C ALA A 25 -2.17 -1.42 -1.04
N VAL A 26 -3.31 -1.53 -0.33
CA VAL A 26 -3.41 -2.30 0.91
C VAL A 26 -3.14 -3.78 0.64
N ARG A 27 -3.74 -4.33 -0.43
CA ARG A 27 -3.55 -5.73 -0.78
C ARG A 27 -2.08 -6.05 -1.09
N LEU A 28 -1.39 -5.18 -1.82
CA LEU A 28 0.04 -5.32 -2.11
C LEU A 28 0.88 -5.37 -0.82
N LEU A 29 0.60 -4.49 0.15
CA LEU A 29 1.33 -4.48 1.42
C LEU A 29 1.04 -5.72 2.27
N VAL A 30 -0.23 -6.16 2.32
CA VAL A 30 -0.65 -7.36 3.05
C VAL A 30 -0.02 -8.61 2.46
N ASP A 31 -0.10 -8.79 1.13
CA ASP A 31 0.45 -9.95 0.45
C ASP A 31 1.99 -10.00 0.56
N HIS A 32 2.66 -8.85 0.56
CA HIS A 32 4.11 -8.75 0.81
C HIS A 32 4.50 -9.02 2.26
N GLY A 33 3.64 -8.69 3.24
CA GLY A 33 3.76 -9.07 4.65
C GLY A 33 4.80 -8.29 5.49
N HIS A 34 5.94 -7.87 4.93
CA HIS A 34 7.03 -7.23 5.69
C HIS A 34 6.57 -5.98 6.46
N TRP A 35 5.93 -5.03 5.78
CA TRP A 35 5.62 -3.71 6.32
C TRP A 35 4.62 -3.75 7.48
N LEU A 36 3.75 -4.78 7.51
CA LEU A 36 2.81 -5.02 8.61
C LEU A 36 3.47 -5.63 9.85
N THR A 37 4.75 -5.99 9.75
CA THR A 37 5.55 -6.51 10.86
C THR A 37 6.68 -5.57 11.27
N CYS A 38 6.94 -4.50 10.51
CA CYS A 38 7.94 -3.48 10.82
C CYS A 38 7.36 -2.50 11.87
N PRO A 39 7.84 -2.54 13.13
CA PRO A 39 7.27 -1.72 14.19
C PRO A 39 7.38 -0.22 13.91
N GLU A 40 8.49 0.22 13.32
CA GLU A 40 8.75 1.62 12.99
C GLU A 40 7.75 2.13 11.94
N PHE A 41 7.49 1.32 10.91
CA PHE A 41 6.49 1.66 9.90
C PHE A 41 5.09 1.66 10.50
N THR A 42 4.71 0.58 11.21
CA THR A 42 3.36 0.48 11.78
C THR A 42 3.07 1.60 12.77
N ALA A 43 4.01 1.96 13.64
CA ALA A 43 3.85 3.05 14.59
C ALA A 43 3.75 4.43 13.92
N ALA A 44 4.41 4.63 12.78
CA ALA A 44 4.41 5.90 12.07
C ALA A 44 3.19 6.09 11.16
N ALA A 45 2.73 5.01 10.50
CA ALA A 45 1.84 5.09 9.34
C ALA A 45 0.47 4.44 9.54
N ILE A 46 0.30 3.61 10.57
CA ILE A 46 -0.96 2.89 10.79
C ILE A 46 -1.72 3.51 11.95
N GLU A 47 -2.98 3.82 11.70
CA GLU A 47 -3.92 4.25 12.71
C GLU A 47 -5.07 3.25 12.83
N PHE A 48 -5.68 3.23 14.02
CA PHE A 48 -6.88 2.44 14.28
C PHE A 48 -8.06 3.37 14.49
N THR A 49 -9.25 2.93 14.08
CA THR A 49 -10.51 3.60 14.45
C THR A 49 -10.67 3.61 15.98
N GLU A 50 -11.49 4.52 16.51
CA GLU A 50 -11.74 4.64 17.95
C GLU A 50 -12.17 3.32 18.60
N ASP A 51 -13.01 2.54 17.90
CA ASP A 51 -13.48 1.21 18.33
C ASP A 51 -12.46 0.07 18.09
N ARG A 52 -11.31 0.39 17.48
CA ARG A 52 -10.21 -0.51 17.12
C ARG A 52 -10.62 -1.68 16.23
N ARG A 53 -11.75 -1.59 15.53
CA ARG A 53 -12.21 -2.64 14.61
C ARG A 53 -11.54 -2.56 13.25
N LEU A 54 -11.23 -1.35 12.80
CA LEU A 54 -10.55 -1.11 11.54
C LEU A 54 -9.19 -0.47 11.78
N ALA A 55 -8.29 -0.70 10.83
CA ALA A 55 -7.02 -0.03 10.74
C ALA A 55 -6.93 0.62 9.36
N PHE A 56 -6.28 1.77 9.28
CA PHE A 56 -6.07 2.48 8.03
C PHE A 56 -4.63 2.98 7.94
N ILE A 57 -4.21 3.23 6.70
CA ILE A 57 -2.88 3.78 6.41
C ILE A 57 -3.04 5.29 6.27
N ASP A 58 -2.36 6.06 7.12
CA ASP A 58 -2.11 7.48 6.87
C ASP A 58 -1.02 7.56 5.80
N TRP A 59 -1.44 7.80 4.54
CA TRP A 59 -0.55 7.78 3.39
C TRP A 59 0.53 8.87 3.45
N ASP A 60 0.21 10.04 4.01
CA ASP A 60 1.16 11.15 4.15
C ASP A 60 2.24 10.81 5.17
N ARG A 61 1.84 10.28 6.34
CA ARG A 61 2.80 9.81 7.34
C ARG A 61 3.62 8.63 6.86
N ALA A 62 3.03 7.71 6.10
CA ALA A 62 3.74 6.60 5.49
C ALA A 62 4.81 7.08 4.49
N MET A 63 4.48 8.10 3.67
CA MET A 63 5.43 8.74 2.77
C MET A 63 6.55 9.44 3.52
N ILE A 64 6.24 10.13 4.62
CA ILE A 64 7.25 10.75 5.49
C ILE A 64 8.17 9.68 6.09
N ALA A 65 7.62 8.59 6.65
CA ALA A 65 8.39 7.50 7.24
C ALA A 65 9.34 6.84 6.23
N LEU A 66 8.90 6.69 4.98
CA LEU A 66 9.76 6.20 3.91
C LEU A 66 10.87 7.18 3.54
N ARG A 67 10.56 8.48 3.40
CA ARG A 67 11.52 9.52 2.98
C ARG A 67 12.55 9.84 4.05
N SER A 68 12.15 9.82 5.32
CA SER A 68 13.03 10.06 6.47
C SER A 68 13.91 8.85 6.83
N GLY A 69 13.68 7.70 6.20
CA GLY A 69 14.43 6.47 6.47
C GLY A 69 14.00 5.72 7.73
N VAL A 70 12.90 6.13 8.37
CA VAL A 70 12.29 5.43 9.51
C VAL A 70 11.81 4.02 9.09
N ALA A 71 11.27 3.91 7.88
CA ALA A 71 10.91 2.62 7.29
C ALA A 71 12.17 1.88 6.79
N VAL A 72 12.75 1.05 7.66
CA VAL A 72 13.94 0.24 7.35
C VAL A 72 13.53 -1.00 6.54
N GLY A 73 14.26 -1.28 5.47
CA GLY A 73 14.01 -2.40 4.58
C GLY A 73 15.04 -2.42 3.45
N THR A 74 15.14 -3.55 2.75
CA THR A 74 15.94 -3.72 1.54
C THR A 74 15.46 -2.79 0.43
N ALA A 75 16.28 -2.62 -0.62
CA ALA A 75 15.90 -1.82 -1.78
C ALA A 75 14.61 -2.32 -2.45
N SER A 76 14.42 -3.64 -2.50
CA SER A 76 13.23 -4.27 -3.07
C SER A 76 11.99 -4.03 -2.20
N GLU A 77 12.07 -4.24 -0.89
CA GLU A 77 10.95 -3.98 0.04
C GLU A 77 10.54 -2.50 -0.02
N LYS A 78 11.52 -1.58 -0.08
CA LYS A 78 11.26 -0.14 -0.24
C LYS A 78 10.63 0.21 -1.59
N ALA A 79 10.91 -0.55 -2.66
CA ALA A 79 10.25 -0.36 -3.94
C ALA A 79 8.77 -0.79 -3.87
N ILE A 80 8.47 -1.89 -3.18
CA ILE A 80 7.08 -2.31 -2.90
C ILE A 80 6.35 -1.24 -2.09
N LEU A 81 6.98 -0.69 -1.04
CA LEU A 81 6.36 0.38 -0.25
C LEU A 81 6.08 1.61 -1.12
N ARG A 82 7.06 2.06 -1.93
CA ARG A 82 6.85 3.20 -2.85
C ARG A 82 5.67 2.99 -3.78
N LEU A 83 5.55 1.81 -4.38
CA LEU A 83 4.44 1.49 -5.27
C LEU A 83 3.11 1.52 -4.52
N ALA A 84 3.03 0.90 -3.35
CA ALA A 84 1.82 0.92 -2.54
C ALA A 84 1.41 2.35 -2.15
N LEU A 85 2.36 3.20 -1.76
CA LEU A 85 2.06 4.59 -1.41
C LEU A 85 1.60 5.41 -2.63
N ALA A 86 2.23 5.23 -3.79
CA ALA A 86 1.80 5.91 -5.01
C ALA A 86 0.37 5.51 -5.42
N LEU A 87 0.01 4.23 -5.23
CA LEU A 87 -1.35 3.75 -5.43
C LEU A 87 -2.32 4.32 -4.39
N GLY A 88 -1.99 4.22 -3.10
CA GLY A 88 -2.86 4.63 -1.99
C GLY A 88 -3.13 6.13 -1.95
N SER A 89 -2.15 6.96 -2.34
CA SER A 89 -2.28 8.42 -2.47
C SER A 89 -2.90 8.88 -3.80
N ASP A 90 -3.41 7.94 -4.63
CA ASP A 90 -4.00 8.20 -5.95
C ASP A 90 -3.14 9.08 -6.89
N VAL A 91 -1.80 8.93 -6.83
CA VAL A 91 -0.87 9.79 -7.58
C VAL A 91 -1.08 9.68 -9.11
N PHE A 92 -1.60 8.55 -9.57
CA PHE A 92 -1.79 8.27 -10.99
C PHE A 92 -3.22 8.56 -11.49
N GLU A 93 -4.16 8.90 -10.60
CA GLU A 93 -5.55 9.22 -10.92
C GLU A 93 -6.21 8.21 -11.89
N PHE A 94 -6.00 6.90 -11.66
CA PHE A 94 -6.39 5.85 -12.62
C PHE A 94 -7.89 5.84 -12.96
N ASP A 95 -8.73 6.34 -12.05
CA ASP A 95 -10.16 6.44 -12.27
C ASP A 95 -10.54 7.51 -13.32
N ARG A 96 -9.66 8.47 -13.61
CA ARG A 96 -9.83 9.48 -14.68
C ARG A 96 -9.45 8.97 -16.07
N LEU A 97 -8.69 7.88 -16.14
CA LEU A 97 -8.26 7.31 -17.42
C LEU A 97 -9.44 6.60 -18.11
N ASP A 98 -9.60 6.84 -19.41
CA ASP A 98 -10.49 6.02 -20.23
C ASP A 98 -9.95 4.58 -20.39
N HIS A 99 -10.77 3.71 -20.98
CA HIS A 99 -10.44 2.30 -21.15
C HIS A 99 -9.22 2.04 -22.05
N ILE A 100 -8.95 2.92 -23.03
CA ILE A 100 -7.80 2.81 -23.94
C ILE A 100 -6.52 3.12 -23.17
N ASN A 101 -6.51 4.24 -22.46
CA ASN A 101 -5.37 4.70 -21.67
C ASN A 101 -5.04 3.73 -20.53
N ARG A 102 -6.05 3.11 -19.88
CA ARG A 102 -5.83 2.03 -18.90
C ARG A 102 -5.14 0.81 -19.51
N GLY A 103 -5.49 0.46 -20.76
CA GLY A 103 -4.84 -0.62 -21.50
C GLY A 103 -3.35 -0.32 -21.76
N LEU A 104 -3.04 0.90 -22.18
CA LEU A 104 -1.65 1.34 -22.41
C LEU A 104 -0.82 1.30 -21.13
N VAL A 105 -1.36 1.80 -20.01
CA VAL A 105 -0.67 1.73 -18.70
C VAL A 105 -0.41 0.29 -18.29
N ARG A 106 -1.40 -0.60 -18.41
CA ARG A 106 -1.23 -2.02 -18.08
C ARG A 106 -0.09 -2.65 -18.89
N ASN A 107 -0.10 -2.46 -20.21
CA ASN A 107 0.92 -3.02 -21.09
C ASN A 107 2.32 -2.47 -20.77
N ALA A 108 2.43 -1.16 -20.51
CA ALA A 108 3.70 -0.54 -20.13
C ALA A 108 4.25 -1.11 -18.81
N VAL A 109 3.40 -1.28 -17.80
CA VAL A 109 3.80 -1.87 -16.50
C VAL A 109 4.18 -3.34 -16.68
N THR A 110 3.40 -4.13 -17.42
CA THR A 110 3.72 -5.55 -17.69
C THR A 110 5.07 -5.69 -18.40
N ALA A 111 5.32 -4.89 -19.43
CA ALA A 111 6.60 -4.89 -20.14
C ALA A 111 7.78 -4.48 -19.23
N ALA A 112 7.59 -3.47 -18.37
CA ALA A 112 8.61 -3.05 -17.40
C ALA A 112 8.92 -4.13 -16.35
N LEU A 113 7.95 -5.01 -16.04
CA LEU A 113 8.13 -6.17 -15.16
C LEU A 113 8.72 -7.39 -15.89
N GLY A 114 8.99 -7.29 -17.20
CA GLY A 114 9.54 -8.38 -18.01
C GLY A 114 8.50 -9.40 -18.49
N GLY A 115 7.20 -9.10 -18.37
CA GLY A 115 6.14 -9.90 -18.99
C GLY A 115 5.90 -9.48 -20.43
N THR A 116 5.71 -10.44 -21.33
CA THR A 116 5.23 -10.24 -22.71
C THR A 116 3.98 -11.05 -22.95
#